data_AF-A0A965A9F9-F1
#
_entry.id   AF-A0A965A9F9-F1
#
_cell.length_a   1.000
_cell.length_b   1.000
_cell.length_c   1.000
_cell.angle_alpha   90.00
_cell.angle_beta   90.00
_cell.angle_gamma   90.00
#
_symmetry.space_group_name_H-M   'P 1'
#
loop_
_entity.id
_entity.type
_entity.pdbx_description
1 polymer ?
#
loop_
_entity_poly.entity_id
_entity_poly.type
_entity_poly.pdbx_seq_one_letter_code
_entity_poly.pdbx_strand_id
1 'polypeptide(L)'
;KAISKKVLPINASKRMALHVAAVFASNFTNHMLTIAKSIMDVSDLPYDWLKPLISETMNKSLAIGPEAAQTGPAVRGDLETLDRHMALLQEDEEIAELYQLISQHIINTHDQDE
;
A
#
# COMPACT_ATOMS: atom_id res chain seq x y z
N LYS A 1 -26.76 -25.10 -6.10
CA LYS A 1 -25.29 -25.09 -5.89
C LYS A 1 -24.99 -24.07 -4.78
N ALA A 2 -24.31 -24.43 -3.70
CA ALA A 2 -23.94 -23.46 -2.66
C ALA A 2 -22.72 -22.62 -3.09
N ILE A 3 -22.69 -21.33 -2.74
CA ILE A 3 -21.62 -20.40 -3.13
C ILE A 3 -20.42 -20.47 -2.17
N SER A 4 -20.66 -20.61 -0.87
CA SER A 4 -19.60 -20.72 0.16
C SER A 4 -19.95 -21.79 1.20
N LYS A 5 -18.93 -22.47 1.71
CA LYS A 5 -19.03 -23.40 2.85
C LYS A 5 -18.94 -22.71 4.21
N LYS A 6 -18.55 -21.43 4.24
CA LYS A 6 -18.35 -20.64 5.47
C LYS A 6 -19.22 -19.39 5.41
N VAL A 7 -20.20 -19.34 6.31
CA VAL A 7 -21.12 -18.21 6.49
C VAL A 7 -21.08 -17.84 7.96
N LEU A 8 -20.88 -16.56 8.26
CA LEU A 8 -20.82 -16.04 9.62
C LEU A 8 -21.85 -14.91 9.76
N PRO A 9 -22.72 -14.93 10.80
CA PRO A 9 -23.65 -13.83 11.04
C PRO A 9 -22.89 -12.57 11.52
N ILE A 10 -23.29 -11.41 11.03
CA ILE A 10 -22.69 -10.12 11.37
C ILE A 10 -23.77 -9.02 11.41
N ASN A 11 -23.65 -8.08 12.34
CA ASN A 11 -24.58 -6.94 12.39
C ASN A 11 -24.15 -5.82 11.42
N ALA A 12 -25.03 -4.84 11.19
CA ALA A 12 -24.80 -3.77 10.21
C ALA A 12 -23.54 -2.94 10.49
N SER A 13 -23.29 -2.59 11.76
CA SER A 13 -22.12 -1.79 12.16
C SER A 13 -20.81 -2.54 11.90
N LYS A 14 -20.71 -3.81 12.34
CA LYS A 14 -19.53 -4.65 12.07
C LYS A 14 -19.34 -4.92 10.59
N ARG A 15 -20.44 -5.07 9.82
CA ARG A 15 -20.38 -5.22 8.36
C ARG A 15 -19.83 -3.97 7.69
N MET A 16 -20.18 -2.77 8.16
CA MET A 16 -19.63 -1.52 7.65
C MET A 16 -18.12 -1.44 7.90
N ALA A 17 -17.68 -1.72 9.12
CA ALA A 17 -16.25 -1.75 9.46
C ALA A 17 -15.48 -2.76 8.59
N LEU A 18 -16.02 -3.98 8.42
CA LEU A 18 -15.44 -4.99 7.53
C LEU A 18 -15.34 -4.50 6.09
N HIS A 19 -16.34 -3.78 5.59
CA HIS A 19 -16.33 -3.26 4.23
C HIS A 19 -15.23 -2.21 4.03
N VAL A 20 -15.11 -1.24 4.94
CA VAL A 20 -14.04 -0.25 4.89
C VAL A 20 -12.67 -0.93 4.97
N ALA A 21 -12.47 -1.88 5.88
CA ALA A 21 -11.23 -2.64 5.96
C ALA A 21 -10.91 -3.39 4.64
N ALA A 22 -11.91 -3.96 3.99
CA ALA A 22 -11.75 -4.62 2.70
C ALA A 22 -11.39 -3.65 1.56
N VAL A 23 -11.86 -2.40 1.62
CA VAL A 23 -11.47 -1.36 0.66
C VAL A 23 -9.98 -1.08 0.78
N PHE A 24 -9.45 -0.91 2.00
CA PHE A 24 -8.01 -0.74 2.22
C PHE A 24 -7.20 -1.95 1.75
N ALA A 25 -7.59 -3.16 2.18
CA ALA A 25 -6.84 -4.39 1.93
C ALA A 25 -6.88 -4.90 0.48
N SER A 26 -7.76 -4.36 -0.37
CA SER A 26 -7.96 -4.86 -1.73
C SER A 26 -8.07 -3.73 -2.74
N ASN A 27 -9.04 -2.83 -2.59
CA ASN A 27 -9.28 -1.79 -3.59
C ASN A 27 -8.14 -0.77 -3.63
N PHE A 28 -7.72 -0.25 -2.48
CA PHE A 28 -6.60 0.69 -2.41
C PHE A 28 -5.28 0.01 -2.75
N THR A 29 -5.03 -1.22 -2.26
CA THR A 29 -3.86 -2.01 -2.67
C THR A 29 -3.77 -2.14 -4.19
N ASN A 30 -4.85 -2.52 -4.88
CA ASN A 30 -4.84 -2.63 -6.33
C ASN A 30 -4.63 -1.27 -7.02
N HIS A 31 -5.19 -0.19 -6.47
CA HIS A 31 -4.95 1.15 -7.00
C HIS A 31 -3.47 1.57 -6.88
N MET A 32 -2.80 1.22 -5.78
CA MET A 32 -1.35 1.46 -5.64
C MET A 32 -0.55 0.72 -6.71
N LEU A 33 -0.97 -0.50 -7.09
CA LEU A 33 -0.35 -1.24 -8.20
C LEU A 33 -0.58 -0.56 -9.56
N THR A 34 -1.76 0.03 -9.77
CA THR A 34 -2.04 0.84 -10.98
C THR A 34 -1.12 2.05 -11.07
N ILE A 35 -0.93 2.78 -9.97
CA ILE A 35 -0.01 3.93 -9.91
C ILE A 35 1.43 3.46 -10.19
N ALA A 36 1.88 2.39 -9.53
CA ALA A 36 3.21 1.83 -9.77
C ALA A 36 3.42 1.42 -11.23
N LYS A 37 2.40 0.83 -11.88
CA LYS A 37 2.43 0.53 -13.32
C LYS A 37 2.57 1.80 -14.16
N SER A 38 1.80 2.84 -13.86
CA SER A 38 1.88 4.13 -14.58
C SER A 38 3.30 4.72 -14.53
N ILE A 39 3.93 4.73 -13.34
CA ILE A 39 5.30 5.22 -13.16
C ILE A 39 6.30 4.41 -13.98
N MET A 40 6.16 3.07 -13.99
CA MET A 40 7.00 2.18 -14.81
C MET A 40 6.82 2.46 -16.30
N ASP A 41 5.58 2.59 -16.77
CA ASP A 41 5.24 2.84 -18.17
C ASP A 41 5.80 4.20 -18.64
N VAL A 42 5.66 5.27 -17.84
CA VAL A 42 6.24 6.61 -18.14
C VAL A 42 7.76 6.59 -18.16
N SER A 43 8.38 5.71 -17.36
CA SER A 43 9.84 5.54 -17.29
C SER A 43 10.40 4.57 -18.34
N ASP A 44 9.56 4.04 -19.25
CA ASP A 44 9.91 3.00 -20.23
C ASP A 44 10.50 1.73 -19.59
N LEU A 45 9.96 1.34 -18.43
CA LEU A 45 10.36 0.16 -17.67
C LEU A 45 9.28 -0.93 -17.69
N PRO A 46 9.65 -2.22 -17.79
CA PRO A 46 8.66 -3.29 -17.78
C PRO A 46 8.01 -3.47 -16.40
N TYR A 47 6.68 -3.30 -16.30
CA TYR A 47 5.93 -3.54 -15.06
C TYR A 47 6.15 -4.94 -14.45
N ASP A 48 6.45 -5.93 -15.29
CA ASP A 48 6.72 -7.30 -14.87
C ASP A 48 7.88 -7.43 -13.88
N TRP A 49 8.79 -6.45 -13.83
CA TRP A 49 9.87 -6.40 -12.85
C TRP A 49 9.36 -6.22 -11.41
N LEU A 50 8.16 -5.65 -11.23
CA LEU A 50 7.56 -5.48 -9.91
C LEU A 50 6.85 -6.75 -9.40
N LYS A 51 6.50 -7.71 -10.27
CA LYS A 51 5.72 -8.90 -9.88
C LYS A 51 6.34 -9.69 -8.71
N PRO A 52 7.67 -9.96 -8.67
CA PRO A 52 8.28 -10.65 -7.54
C PRO A 52 8.16 -9.85 -6.24
N LEU A 53 8.40 -8.53 -6.29
CA LEU A 53 8.34 -7.66 -5.11
C LEU A 53 6.91 -7.55 -4.55
N ILE A 54 5.91 -7.43 -5.44
CA ILE A 54 4.49 -7.41 -5.05
C ILE A 54 4.12 -8.72 -4.34
N SER A 55 4.51 -9.86 -4.93
CA SER A 55 4.23 -11.18 -4.37
C SER A 55 4.88 -11.36 -3.00
N GLU A 56 6.15 -10.97 -2.87
CA GLU A 56 6.88 -11.04 -1.60
C GLU A 56 6.25 -10.16 -0.53
N THR A 57 5.88 -8.92 -0.87
CA THR A 57 5.23 -7.98 0.06
C THR A 57 3.92 -8.58 0.62
N MET A 58 3.07 -9.12 -0.26
CA MET A 58 1.80 -9.72 0.16
C MET A 58 2.02 -10.98 0.99
N ASN A 59 2.93 -11.87 0.56
CA ASN A 59 3.24 -13.09 1.29
C ASN A 59 3.81 -12.80 2.69
N LYS A 60 4.74 -11.86 2.79
CA LYS A 60 5.36 -11.47 4.06
C LYS A 60 4.34 -10.83 5.00
N SER A 61 3.54 -9.89 4.51
CA SER A 61 2.47 -9.26 5.29
C SER A 61 1.47 -10.29 5.84
N LEU A 62 1.09 -11.29 5.04
CA LEU A 62 0.20 -12.37 5.48
C LEU A 62 0.87 -13.36 6.45
N ALA A 63 2.19 -13.51 6.39
CA ALA A 63 2.93 -14.47 7.20
C ALA A 63 3.31 -13.92 8.58
N ILE A 64 3.78 -12.66 8.66
CA ILE A 64 4.31 -12.06 9.89
C ILE A 64 3.51 -10.85 10.39
N GLY A 65 2.45 -10.45 9.67
CA GLY A 65 1.65 -9.26 9.96
C GLY A 65 2.13 -8.02 9.19
N PRO A 66 1.22 -7.10 8.83
CA PRO A 66 1.56 -5.90 8.06
C PRO A 66 2.51 -4.96 8.79
N GLU A 67 2.40 -4.84 10.11
CA GLU A 67 3.25 -3.97 10.94
C GLU A 67 4.71 -4.44 10.90
N ALA A 68 4.96 -5.73 11.16
CA ALA A 68 6.32 -6.30 11.11
C ALA A 68 6.87 -6.42 9.68
N ALA A 69 6.01 -6.42 8.67
CA ALA A 69 6.41 -6.47 7.27
C ALA A 69 6.76 -5.09 6.68
N GLN A 70 6.41 -3.99 7.35
CA GLN A 70 6.66 -2.63 6.85
C GLN A 70 8.17 -2.38 6.70
N THR A 71 8.56 -1.89 5.52
CA THR A 71 9.94 -1.49 5.20
C THR A 71 9.91 -0.24 4.30
N GLY A 72 11.07 0.23 3.85
CA GLY A 72 11.19 1.35 2.92
C GLY A 72 11.75 2.62 3.56
N PRO A 73 11.89 3.71 2.78
CA PRO A 73 12.52 4.94 3.25
C PRO A 73 11.71 5.64 4.35
N ALA A 74 10.38 5.64 4.26
CA ALA A 74 9.50 6.29 5.24
C ALA A 74 9.70 5.74 6.66
N VAL A 75 9.60 4.42 6.86
CA VAL A 75 9.80 3.81 8.19
C VAL A 75 11.24 3.92 8.70
N ARG A 76 12.22 4.17 7.84
CA ARG A 76 13.62 4.38 8.23
C ARG A 76 13.98 5.85 8.47
N GLY A 77 13.06 6.78 8.25
CA GLY A 77 13.36 8.22 8.29
C GLY A 77 14.36 8.68 7.22
N ASP A 78 14.42 7.99 6.08
CA ASP A 78 15.34 8.28 4.96
C ASP A 78 14.79 9.45 4.12
N LEU A 79 14.88 10.67 4.68
CA LEU A 79 14.32 11.88 4.10
C LEU A 79 14.94 12.22 2.74
N GLU A 80 16.24 11.97 2.55
CA GLU A 80 16.92 12.22 1.28
C GLU A 80 16.30 11.39 0.14
N THR A 81 16.00 10.12 0.38
CA THR A 81 15.32 9.27 -0.61
C THR A 81 13.89 9.74 -0.86
N LEU A 82 13.16 10.15 0.18
CA LEU A 82 11.79 10.68 0.04
C LEU A 82 11.77 11.95 -0.82
N ASP A 83 12.69 12.89 -0.59
CA ASP A 83 12.79 14.14 -1.36
C ASP A 83 13.08 13.86 -2.84
N ARG A 84 13.95 12.90 -3.12
CA ARG A 84 14.24 12.46 -4.50
C ARG A 84 13.03 11.82 -5.18
N HIS A 85 12.24 11.02 -4.45
CA HIS A 85 11.00 10.47 -4.99
C HIS A 85 9.98 11.57 -5.28
N MET A 86 9.83 12.55 -4.39
CA MET A 86 8.94 13.69 -4.61
C MET A 86 9.33 14.50 -5.85
N ALA A 87 10.63 14.75 -6.04
CA ALA A 87 11.11 15.43 -7.25
C ALA A 87 10.81 14.65 -8.54
N LEU A 88 10.83 13.31 -8.50
CA LEU A 88 10.43 12.47 -9.64
C LEU A 88 8.92 12.57 -9.94
N LEU A 89 8.10 12.68 -8.89
CA LEU A 89 6.64 12.71 -9.00
C LEU A 89 6.08 14.13 -9.27
N GLN A 90 6.91 15.16 -9.31
CA GLN A 90 6.48 16.57 -9.36
C GLN A 90 5.55 16.94 -10.53
N GLU A 91 5.60 16.18 -11.64
CA GLU A 91 4.78 16.44 -12.82
C GLU A 91 3.32 15.95 -12.66
N ASP A 92 3.05 15.14 -11.63
CA ASP A 92 1.71 14.65 -11.27
C ASP A 92 1.42 15.02 -9.81
N GLU A 93 0.85 16.22 -9.62
CA GLU A 93 0.58 16.80 -8.30
C GLU A 93 -0.30 15.89 -7.43
N GLU A 94 -1.33 15.25 -8.01
CA GLU A 94 -2.24 14.38 -7.26
C GLU A 94 -1.51 13.12 -6.73
N ILE A 95 -0.65 12.52 -7.55
CA ILE A 95 0.16 11.36 -7.13
C ILE A 95 1.24 11.77 -6.14
N ALA A 96 1.86 12.93 -6.30
CA ALA A 96 2.84 13.47 -5.37
C ALA A 96 2.22 13.71 -3.98
N GLU A 97 1.04 14.34 -3.91
CA GLU A 97 0.31 14.56 -2.66
C GLU A 97 -0.06 13.23 -1.98
N LEU A 98 -0.54 12.25 -2.75
CA LEU A 98 -0.88 10.93 -2.22
C LEU A 98 0.35 10.20 -1.67
N TYR A 99 1.47 10.25 -2.40
CA TYR A 99 2.74 9.66 -1.94
C TYR A 99 3.21 10.30 -0.63
N GLN A 100 3.14 11.63 -0.52
CA GLN A 100 3.49 12.36 0.68
C GLN A 100 2.59 11.96 1.86
N LEU A 101 1.28 11.91 1.64
CA LEU A 101 0.31 11.57 2.68
C LEU A 101 0.54 10.15 3.23
N ILE A 102 0.74 9.17 2.34
CA ILE A 102 1.00 7.78 2.74
C ILE A 102 2.34 7.68 3.48
N SER A 103 3.39 8.31 2.96
CA SER A 103 4.72 8.30 3.59
C SER A 103 4.69 8.91 4.98
N GLN A 104 4.02 10.05 5.15
CA GLN A 104 3.84 10.69 6.46
C GLN A 104 3.02 9.82 7.41
N HIS A 105 1.97 9.16 6.93
CA HIS A 105 1.19 8.23 7.74
C HIS A 105 2.05 7.03 8.20
N ILE A 106 2.93 6.50 7.34
CA ILE A 106 3.86 5.42 7.71
C ILE A 106 4.82 5.90 8.81
N ILE A 107 5.46 7.07 8.64
CA ILE A 107 6.36 7.67 9.64
C ILE A 107 5.64 7.81 10.98
N ASN A 108 4.49 8.50 10.99
CA ASN A 108 3.73 8.75 12.21
C ASN A 108 3.26 7.47 12.93
N THR A 109 3.04 6.39 12.18
CA THR A 109 2.61 5.10 12.77
C THR A 109 3.76 4.42 13.51
N HIS A 110 4.99 4.55 13.04
CA HIS A 110 6.16 3.85 13.60
C HIS A 110 6.94 4.71 14.60
N ASP A 111 6.87 6.04 14.50
CA ASP A 111 7.41 6.96 15.51
C ASP A 111 6.63 6.89 16.85
N GLN A 112 5.42 6.31 16.86
CA GLN A 112 4.63 6.11 18.09
C GLN A 112 4.97 4.82 18.85
N ASP A 113 5.84 3.97 18.28
CA ASP A 113 6.30 2.72 18.90
C ASP A 113 7.64 2.89 19.66
N GLU A 114 8.23 4.10 19.67
CA GLU A 114 9.39 4.51 20.50
C GLU A 114 8.96 5.30 21.76
#